data_AF-A0A5Y6EZX7-F1
#
_entry.id   AF-A0A5Y6EZX7-F1
#
_cell.length_a   1.000
_cell.length_b   1.000
_cell.length_c   1.000
_cell.angle_alpha   90.00
_cell.angle_beta   90.00
_cell.angle_gamma   90.00
#
_symmetry.space_group_name_H-M   'P 1'
#
loop_
_entity.id
_entity.type
_entity.pdbx_description
1 polymer ?
#
loop_
_entity_poly.entity_id
_entity_poly.type
_entity_poly.pdbx_seq_one_letter_code
_entity_poly.pdbx_strand_id
1 'polypeptide(L)' 'LVRDLARLGWEDGRIAKELGMDAEEVLRLKQISGLAELFGDETFSQAWTVE' A
#
# COMPACT_ATOMS: atom_id res chain seq x y z
N LEU A 1 -13.15 -2.62 0.01
CA LEU A 1 -12.46 -3.60 -0.87
C LEU A 1 -10.95 -3.59 -0.64
N VAL A 2 -10.16 -2.69 -1.26
CA VAL A 2 -8.68 -2.63 -1.05
C VAL A 2 -8.30 -2.58 0.43
N ARG A 3 -8.91 -1.68 1.21
CA ARG A 3 -8.69 -1.56 2.65
C ARG A 3 -8.96 -2.84 3.43
N ASP A 4 -10.05 -3.51 3.08
CA ASP A 4 -10.49 -4.69 3.83
C ASP A 4 -9.58 -5.88 3.49
N LEU A 5 -9.14 -6.01 2.24
CA LEU A 5 -8.14 -7.00 1.82
C LEU A 5 -6.77 -6.74 2.44
N ALA A 6 -6.33 -5.49 2.49
CA ALA A 6 -5.08 -5.11 3.15
C ALA A 6 -5.11 -5.44 4.66
N ARG A 7 -6.25 -5.20 5.33
CA ARG A 7 -6.45 -5.60 6.74
C ARG A 7 -6.51 -7.11 6.96
N LEU A 8 -6.82 -7.89 5.91
CA LEU A 8 -6.73 -9.36 5.92
C LEU A 8 -5.31 -9.85 5.65
N GLY A 9 -4.31 -8.96 5.58
CA GLY A 9 -2.91 -9.30 5.34
C GLY A 9 -2.60 -9.65 3.89
N TRP A 10 -3.40 -9.16 2.93
CA TRP A 10 -3.08 -9.38 1.52
C TRP A 10 -2.03 -8.37 1.05
N GLU A 11 -1.03 -8.89 0.36
CA GLU A 11 -0.01 -8.09 -0.33
C GLU A 11 -0.59 -7.28 -1.48
N ASP A 12 -0.03 -6.10 -1.72
CA ASP A 12 -0.55 -5.14 -2.70
C ASP A 12 -0.62 -5.72 -4.12
N GLY A 13 0.38 -6.51 -4.52
CA GLY A 13 0.39 -7.21 -5.81
C GLY A 13 -0.72 -8.24 -5.95
N ARG A 14 -1.12 -8.89 -4.86
CA ARG A 14 -2.27 -9.83 -4.86
C ARG A 14 -3.58 -9.06 -4.99
N ILE A 15 -3.73 -7.97 -4.24
CA ILE A 15 -4.92 -7.10 -4.30
C ILE A 15 -5.08 -6.54 -5.72
N ALA A 16 -4.00 -6.04 -6.32
CA ALA A 16 -3.96 -5.52 -7.68
C ALA A 16 -4.46 -6.56 -8.70
N LYS A 17 -3.88 -7.77 -8.65
CA LYS A 17 -4.28 -8.87 -9.55
C LYS A 17 -5.75 -9.28 -9.40
N GLU A 18 -6.22 -9.42 -8.18
CA GLU A 18 -7.58 -9.91 -7.88
C GLU A 18 -8.66 -8.86 -8.17
N LEU A 19 -8.32 -7.58 -8.05
CA LEU A 19 -9.22 -6.48 -8.38
C LEU A 19 -9.07 -5.99 -9.83
N GLY A 20 -8.11 -6.52 -10.59
CA GLY A 20 -7.78 -6.05 -11.94
C GLY A 20 -7.29 -4.59 -11.96
N MET A 21 -6.56 -4.19 -10.92
CA MET A 21 -6.01 -2.84 -10.71
C MET A 21 -4.50 -2.82 -10.92
N ASP A 22 -3.95 -1.63 -11.14
CA ASP A 22 -2.51 -1.43 -11.05
C ASP A 22 -2.05 -1.41 -9.56
N ALA A 23 -0.83 -1.86 -9.30
CA ALA A 23 -0.22 -1.79 -7.98
C ALA A 23 -0.07 -0.34 -7.49
N GLU A 24 0.21 0.61 -8.38
CA GLU A 24 0.28 2.04 -8.01
C GLU A 24 -1.09 2.59 -7.57
N GLU A 25 -2.18 2.12 -8.19
CA GLU A 25 -3.54 2.51 -7.81
C GLU A 25 -3.91 1.97 -6.43
N VAL A 26 -3.52 0.72 -6.13
CA VAL A 26 -3.67 0.12 -4.81
C VAL A 26 -2.90 0.92 -3.75
N LEU A 27 -1.65 1.27 -4.02
CA LEU A 27 -0.82 2.06 -3.10
C LEU A 27 -1.43 3.44 -2.84
N ARG A 28 -1.87 4.14 -3.89
CA ARG A 28 -2.53 5.45 -3.78
C ARG A 28 -3.81 5.37 -2.95
N LEU A 29 -4.61 4.32 -3.15
CA LEU A 29 -5.83 4.11 -2.37
C LEU A 29 -5.52 3.81 -0.90
N LYS A 30 -4.46 3.08 -0.58
CA LYS A 30 -4.04 2.85 0.80
C LYS A 30 -3.63 4.17 1.48
N GLN A 31 -2.90 5.03 0.77
CA GLN A 31 -2.53 6.36 1.27
C GLN A 31 -3.75 7.27 1.51
N ILE A 32 -4.68 7.35 0.55
CA ILE A 32 -5.90 8.17 0.66
C ILE A 32 -6.84 7.64 1.75
N SER A 33 -6.97 6.32 1.87
CA SER A 33 -7.88 5.69 2.84
C SER A 33 -7.36 5.68 4.28
N GLY A 34 -6.20 6.29 4.55
CA GLY A 34 -5.64 6.40 5.89
C GLY A 34 -5.07 5.10 6.43
N LEU A 35 -4.70 4.15 5.57
CA LEU A 35 -4.02 2.91 5.97
C LEU A 35 -2.52 3.11 6.22
N ALA A 36 -2.09 4.35 6.47
CA ALA A 36 -0.71 4.69 6.80
C ALA A 36 -0.17 3.85 7.97
N GLU A 37 -1.04 3.51 8.93
CA GLU A 37 -0.73 2.65 10.07
C GLU A 37 -0.29 1.24 9.66
N LEU A 38 -0.77 0.70 8.53
CA LEU A 38 -0.33 -0.60 7.99
C LEU A 38 1.10 -0.55 7.45
N PHE A 39 1.62 0.65 7.17
CA PHE A 39 3.00 0.88 6.75
C PHE A 39 3.88 1.37 7.91
N GLY A 40 3.35 1.44 9.14
CA GLY A 40 4.09 1.94 10.31
C GLY A 40 5.30 1.08 10.70
N ASP A 41 5.27 -0.20 10.33
CA ASP A 41 6.39 -1.15 10.53
C ASP A 41 7.29 -1.26 9.29
N GLU A 42 6.97 -0.60 8.18
CA GLU A 42 7.87 -0.51 7.05
C GLU A 42 8.90 0.58 7.29
N THR A 43 10.17 0.19 7.34
CA THR A 43 11.29 1.13 7.39
C THR A 43 11.32 1.91 6.08
N PHE A 44 10.70 3.09 6.05
CA PHE A 44 10.86 4.02 4.94
C PHE A 44 12.34 4.42 4.87
N SER A 45 13.06 3.89 3.89
CA SER A 45 14.40 4.39 3.57
C SER A 45 14.25 5.86 3.18
N GLN A 46 14.97 6.76 3.84
CA GLN A 46 14.96 8.18 3.48
C GLN A 46 15.49 8.34 2.04
N ALA A 47 14.59 8.42 1.06
CA ALA A 47 14.93 8.63 -0.35
C ALA A 47 15.21 10.11 -0.66
N TRP A 48 15.86 10.81 0.27
CA TRP A 48 16.36 12.17 0.08
C TRP A 48 17.78 12.25 0.64
N THR A 49 18.73 11.62 -0.05
CA THR A 49 20.14 12.01 0.06
C THR A 49 20.29 13.30 -0.73
N VAL A 50 20.26 14.42 -0.03
CA VAL A 50 20.79 15.69 -0.54
C VAL A 50 22.31 15.59 -0.39
N GLU A 51 23.01 15.37 -1.49
CA GLU A 51 24.45 15.69 -1.59
C GLU A 51 24.63 17.12 -2.11
#